data_AF-W1YLE6-F1
#
_entry.id   AF-W1YLE6-F1
#
_cell.length_a   1.000
_cell.length_b   1.000
_cell.length_c   1.000
_cell.angle_alpha   90.00
_cell.angle_beta   90.00
_cell.angle_gamma   90.00
#
_symmetry.space_group_name_H-M   'P 1'
#
loop_
_entity.id
_entity.type
_entity.pdbx_description
1 polymer ?
#
loop_
_entity_poly.entity_id
_entity_poly.type
_entity_poly.pdbx_seq_one_letter_code
_entity_poly.pdbx_strand_id
1 'polypeptide(L)'
;IGVPYKILPLDEYNGFIIVTRAHEYDNVCLEQLRDYLPTYMGVMGSQKRIHYAFEVLREQGWTQEELDMVYAPIGLDLGAQTPEEIALSIV
;
A
#
# COMPACT_ATOMS: atom_id res chain seq x y z
N ILE A 1 1.13 -26.64 5.28
CA ILE A 1 2.56 -26.95 5.07
C ILE A 1 3.11 -25.77 4.29
N GLY A 2 3.69 -24.80 5.02
CA GLY A 2 4.08 -23.51 4.48
C GLY A 2 5.26 -23.68 3.52
N VAL A 3 5.08 -23.26 2.28
CA VAL A 3 6.20 -23.01 1.38
C VAL A 3 7.05 -21.94 2.08
N PRO A 4 8.35 -22.15 2.32
CA PRO A 4 9.18 -21.08 2.88
C PRO A 4 9.08 -19.90 1.93
N TYR A 5 8.60 -18.76 2.42
CA TYR A 5 8.59 -17.52 1.65
C TYR A 5 10.03 -17.26 1.24
N LYS A 6 10.28 -17.32 -0.06
CA LYS A 6 11.58 -16.97 -0.60
C LYS A 6 11.76 -15.47 -0.33
N ILE A 7 12.77 -15.12 0.47
CA ILE A 7 13.18 -13.72 0.60
C ILE A 7 13.58 -13.28 -0.81
N LEU A 8 12.78 -12.37 -1.38
CA LEU A 8 13.10 -11.78 -2.66
C LEU A 8 14.24 -10.78 -2.42
N PRO A 9 15.30 -10.79 -3.24
CA PRO A 9 16.32 -9.77 -3.14
C PRO A 9 15.65 -8.43 -3.45
N LEU A 10 15.68 -7.52 -2.48
CA LEU A 10 15.16 -6.17 -2.64
C LEU A 10 16.31 -5.20 -2.90
N ASP A 11 16.09 -4.23 -3.78
CA ASP A 11 16.97 -3.12 -4.11
C ASP A 11 16.17 -1.81 -4.17
N GLU A 12 16.87 -0.71 -4.49
CA GLU A 12 16.32 0.64 -4.53
C GLU A 12 15.30 0.89 -5.64
N TYR A 13 15.12 -0.04 -6.59
CA TYR A 13 14.15 0.07 -7.69
C TYR A 13 12.86 -0.70 -7.44
N ASN A 14 12.69 -1.28 -6.26
CA ASN A 14 11.44 -1.96 -5.93
C ASN A 14 10.31 -0.99 -5.58
N GLY A 15 9.09 -1.49 -5.70
CA GLY A 15 7.88 -0.83 -5.23
C GLY A 15 6.91 -1.89 -4.72
N PHE A 16 6.14 -1.55 -3.70
CA PHE A 16 5.12 -2.40 -3.12
C PHE A 16 3.73 -1.90 -3.54
N ILE A 17 2.91 -2.83 -4.04
CA ILE A 17 1.52 -2.57 -4.36
C ILE A 17 0.68 -3.53 -3.52
N ILE A 18 -0.11 -2.97 -2.61
CA ILE A 18 -0.96 -3.71 -1.67
C ILE A 18 -2.38 -3.72 -2.23
N VAL A 19 -2.82 -4.90 -2.66
CA VAL A 19 -4.17 -5.15 -3.18
C VAL A 19 -4.76 -6.33 -2.43
N THR A 20 -5.56 -6.04 -1.39
CA THR A 20 -6.27 -7.06 -0.64
C THR A 20 -7.79 -6.91 -0.80
N ARG A 21 -8.52 -7.98 -0.48
CA ARG A 21 -9.99 -7.93 -0.43
C ARG A 21 -10.53 -7.36 0.90
N ALA A 22 -9.73 -7.38 1.96
CA ALA A 22 -10.16 -6.95 3.29
C ALA A 22 -9.10 -6.03 3.92
N HIS A 23 -9.54 -4.81 4.26
CA HIS A 23 -8.71 -3.71 4.76
C HIS A 23 -7.85 -4.05 5.98
N GLU A 24 -8.27 -5.00 6.80
CA GLU A 24 -7.50 -5.52 7.93
C GLU A 24 -6.12 -6.01 7.49
N TYR A 25 -6.04 -6.64 6.31
CA TYR A 25 -4.78 -7.13 5.76
C TYR A 25 -3.94 -6.03 5.12
N ASP A 26 -4.54 -4.92 4.68
CA ASP A 26 -3.78 -3.78 4.18
C ASP A 26 -2.88 -3.23 5.30
N ASN A 27 -3.41 -3.07 6.52
CA ASN A 27 -2.65 -2.61 7.68
C ASN A 27 -1.53 -3.59 8.09
N VAL A 28 -1.80 -4.90 8.03
CA VAL A 28 -0.78 -5.92 8.32
C VAL A 28 0.36 -5.87 7.30
N CYS A 29 0.06 -5.65 6.02
CA CYS A 29 1.08 -5.47 4.99
C CYS A 29 1.88 -4.18 5.20
N LEU A 30 1.21 -3.07 5.50
CA LEU A 30 1.87 -1.79 5.78
C LEU A 30 2.82 -1.91 6.95
N GLU A 31 2.40 -2.50 8.06
CA GLU A 31 3.24 -2.69 9.25
C GLU A 31 4.50 -3.51 8.95
N GLN A 32 4.37 -4.59 8.19
CA GLN A 32 5.52 -5.43 7.79
C GLN A 32 6.46 -4.74 6.81
N LEU A 33 5.96 -3.75 6.06
CA LEU A 33 6.72 -3.03 5.04
C LEU A 33 7.23 -1.66 5.52
N ARG A 34 6.91 -1.25 6.75
CA ARG A 34 7.25 0.06 7.32
C ARG A 34 8.74 0.40 7.21
N ASP A 35 9.61 -0.56 7.52
CA ASP A 35 11.08 -0.40 7.46
C ASP A 35 11.63 -0.16 6.03
N TYR A 36 10.80 -0.34 5.00
CA TYR A 36 11.17 -0.10 3.61
C TYR A 36 10.79 1.30 3.11
N LEU A 37 10.13 2.13 3.91
CA LEU A 37 9.92 3.54 3.55
C LEU A 37 11.28 4.25 3.36
N PRO A 38 11.43 5.13 2.35
CA PRO A 38 10.40 5.72 1.49
C PRO A 38 10.23 5.02 0.12
N THR A 39 10.48 3.71 0.03
CA THR A 39 10.21 2.93 -1.20
C THR A 39 8.76 3.13 -1.64
N TYR A 40 8.49 3.20 -2.95
CA TYR A 40 7.14 3.38 -3.48
C TYR A 40 6.19 2.35 -2.85
N MET A 41 5.17 2.83 -2.15
CA MET A 41 4.21 1.98 -1.43
C MET A 41 2.80 2.44 -1.74
N GLY A 42 2.11 1.67 -2.58
CA GLY A 42 0.77 1.98 -3.02
C GLY A 42 -0.27 1.06 -2.41
N VAL A 43 -1.38 1.61 -1.92
CA VAL A 43 -2.51 0.85 -1.39
C VAL A 43 -3.74 1.09 -2.25
N MET A 44 -4.29 0.04 -2.82
CA MET A 44 -5.56 0.14 -3.55
C MET A 44 -6.72 0.29 -2.56
N GLY A 45 -7.74 1.08 -2.90
CA GLY A 45 -8.96 1.19 -2.10
C GLY A 45 -9.73 2.47 -2.35
N SER A 46 -10.95 2.56 -1.81
CA SER A 46 -11.68 3.83 -1.82
C SER A 46 -11.06 4.81 -0.81
N GLN A 47 -11.19 6.11 -1.06
CA GLN A 47 -10.75 7.18 -0.15
C GLN A 47 -11.22 6.95 1.30
N LYS A 48 -12.51 6.60 1.46
CA LYS A 48 -13.10 6.30 2.78
C LYS A 48 -12.41 5.12 3.47
N ARG A 49 -12.05 4.08 2.71
CA ARG A 49 -11.39 2.88 3.27
C ARG A 49 -9.97 3.21 3.70
N ILE A 50 -9.23 3.93 2.87
CA ILE A 50 -7.88 4.39 3.19
C ILE A 50 -7.88 5.27 4.44
N HIS A 51 -8.82 6.20 4.54
CA HIS A 51 -8.92 7.06 5.72
C HIS A 51 -9.08 6.25 7.01
N TYR A 52 -9.99 5.27 7.05
CA TYR A 52 -10.15 4.39 8.22
C TYR A 52 -8.89 3.57 8.53
N ALA A 53 -8.24 3.03 7.50
CA ALA A 53 -6.99 2.29 7.66
C ALA A 53 -5.90 3.16 8.30
N PHE A 54 -5.76 4.42 7.84
CA PHE A 54 -4.76 5.36 8.34
C PHE A 54 -5.04 5.78 9.79
N GLU A 55 -6.29 5.94 10.20
CA GLU A 55 -6.61 6.17 11.62
C GLU A 55 -6.10 5.02 12.51
N VAL A 56 -6.32 3.76 12.09
CA VAL A 56 -5.82 2.59 12.83
C VAL A 56 -4.30 2.57 12.89
N LEU A 57 -3.60 2.90 11.79
CA LEU A 57 -2.14 2.95 11.76
C LEU A 57 -1.58 4.06 12.66
N ARG A 58 -2.25 5.21 12.74
CA ARG A 58 -1.90 6.28 13.69
C ARG A 58 -2.01 5.80 15.13
N GLU A 59 -3.07 5.07 15.48
CA GLU A 59 -3.21 4.46 16.81
C GLU A 59 -2.10 3.43 17.10
N GLN A 60 -1.52 2.83 16.06
CA GLN A 60 -0.39 1.90 16.12
C GLN A 60 0.99 2.59 16.10
N GLY A 61 1.02 3.93 16.08
CA GLY A 61 2.25 4.71 16.18
C GLY A 61 2.93 5.05 14.86
N TRP A 62 2.21 5.00 13.74
CA TRP A 62 2.66 5.60 12.49
C TRP A 62 2.65 7.13 12.60
N THR A 63 3.73 7.77 12.15
CA THR A 63 3.78 9.23 12.08
C THR A 63 3.05 9.74 10.84
N GLN A 64 2.69 11.03 10.83
CA GLN A 64 2.05 11.61 9.65
C GLN A 64 3.00 11.60 8.44
N GLU A 65 4.30 11.78 8.67
CA GLU A 65 5.32 11.74 7.63
C GLU A 65 5.42 10.36 6.98
N GLU A 66 5.32 9.27 7.75
CA GLU A 66 5.31 7.90 7.21
C GLU A 66 4.04 7.64 6.38
N LEU A 67 2.88 8.11 6.85
CA LEU A 67 1.61 7.95 6.13
C LEU A 67 1.58 8.77 4.84
N ASP A 68 2.19 9.96 4.82
CA ASP A 68 2.29 10.82 3.63
C ASP A 68 3.18 10.20 2.54
N MET A 69 4.04 9.23 2.88
CA MET A 69 4.85 8.47 1.92
C MET A 69 4.06 7.32 1.25
N VAL A 70 2.86 6.98 1.75
CA VAL A 70 2.02 5.91 1.20
C VAL A 70 1.06 6.48 0.16
N TYR A 71 1.12 5.95 -1.06
CA TYR A 71 0.24 6.32 -2.17
C TYR A 71 -1.10 5.60 -2.04
N ALA A 72 -2.07 6.24 -1.37
CA ALA A 72 -3.35 5.65 -1.06
C ALA A 72 -4.52 6.66 -1.22
N PRO A 73 -5.51 6.39 -2.10
CA PRO A 73 -5.55 5.31 -3.09
C PRO A 73 -4.39 5.38 -4.09
N ILE A 74 -3.89 4.21 -4.49
CA ILE A 74 -2.83 4.10 -5.49
C ILE A 74 -3.28 4.64 -6.86
N GLY A 75 -2.33 5.26 -7.57
CA GLY A 75 -2.50 5.73 -8.95
C GLY A 75 -2.98 7.18 -9.06
N LEU A 76 -2.80 7.75 -10.25
CA LEU A 76 -3.26 9.10 -10.60
C LEU A 76 -4.79 9.13 -10.75
N ASP A 77 -5.41 10.26 -10.39
CA ASP A 77 -6.84 10.47 -10.60
C ASP A 77 -7.15 10.76 -12.07
N LEU A 78 -7.23 9.69 -12.86
CA LEU A 78 -7.57 9.71 -14.29
C LEU A 78 -9.05 9.39 -14.55
N GLY A 79 -9.87 9.23 -13.50
CA GLY A 79 -11.25 8.74 -13.62
C GLY A 79 -11.35 7.28 -14.09
N ALA A 80 -10.32 6.47 -13.82
CA ALA A 80 -10.24 5.06 -14.22
C ALA A 80 -11.37 4.20 -13.62
N GLN A 81 -11.97 3.34 -14.44
CA GLN A 81 -13.06 2.43 -14.06
C GLN A 81 -12.76 0.98 -14.41
N THR A 82 -12.01 0.73 -15.49
CA THR A 82 -11.62 -0.63 -15.90
C THR A 82 -10.29 -1.04 -15.27
N PRO A 83 -10.01 -2.35 -15.13
CA PRO A 83 -8.71 -2.83 -14.66
C PRO A 83 -7.53 -2.29 -15.48
N GLU A 84 -7.69 -2.15 -16.80
CA GLU A 84 -6.68 -1.61 -17.70
C GLU A 84 -6.44 -0.12 -17.44
N GLU A 85 -7.49 0.66 -17.22
CA GLU A 85 -7.38 2.08 -16.84
C GLU A 85 -6.75 2.26 -15.46
N ILE A 86 -7.06 1.39 -14.50
CA ILE A 86 -6.45 1.39 -13.16
C ILE A 86 -4.98 1.03 -13.25
N ALA A 87 -4.60 0.03 -14.06
CA ALA A 87 -3.20 -0.31 -14.28
C ALA A 87 -2.43 0.87 -14.90
N LEU A 88 -3.05 1.56 -15.87
CA LEU A 88 -2.47 2.75 -16.49
C LEU A 88 -2.30 3.90 -15.50
N SER A 89 -3.19 4.06 -14.51
CA SER A 89 -3.05 5.15 -13.54
C SER A 89 -1.91 4.93 -12.54
N ILE A 90 -1.41 3.70 -12.40
CA ILE A 90 -0.33 3.33 -11.46
C ILE A 90 1.07 3.51 -12.09
N VAL A 91 1.21 3.33 -13.41
CA VAL A 91 2.49 3.35 -14.17
C VAL A 91 2.83 4.75 -14.65
#